data_AF-G7UPC4-F1
#
_entry.id   AF-G7UPC4-F1
#
_cell.length_a   1.000
_cell.length_b   1.000
_cell.length_c   1.000
_cell.angle_alpha   90.00
_cell.angle_beta   90.00
_cell.angle_gamma   90.00
#
_symmetry.space_group_name_H-M   'P 1'
#
loop_
_entity.id
_entity.type
_entity.pdbx_description
1 polymer ?
#
loop_
_entity_poly.entity_id
_entity_poly.type
_entity_poly.pdbx_seq_one_letter_code
_entity_poly.pdbx_strand_id
1 'polypeptide(L)' 'MTVRLSGPLSDFVAANVGEHGDYENVSEYMRDLIRRDKQRKEQEAFDRLKAELAHAFAAPETSYRPLTAADVIARNRG' A
#
# COMPACT_ATOMS: atom_id res chain seq x y z
N MET A 1 -0.43 -2.41 23.22
CA MET A 1 -0.32 -1.01 22.73
C MET A 1 -1.61 -0.30 23.08
N THR A 2 -1.55 0.91 23.65
CA THR A 2 -2.74 1.68 24.03
C THR A 2 -2.93 2.84 23.06
N VAL A 3 -4.10 2.91 22.41
CA VAL A 3 -4.44 3.99 21.48
C VAL A 3 -5.38 4.95 22.17
N ARG A 4 -5.10 6.25 22.09
CA ARG A 4 -6.01 7.30 22.57
C ARG A 4 -6.80 7.87 21.39
N LEU A 5 -8.11 7.74 21.45
CA LEU A 5 -9.05 8.40 20.55
C LEU A 5 -9.65 9.58 21.31
N SER A 6 -9.83 10.73 20.66
CA SER A 6 -10.42 11.92 21.29
C SER A 6 -11.37 12.64 20.34
N GLY A 7 -12.35 13.32 20.94
CA GLY A 7 -13.34 14.10 20.20
C GLY A 7 -14.13 13.27 19.18
N PRO A 8 -14.38 13.78 17.97
CA PRO A 8 -15.26 13.16 16.99
C PRO A 8 -14.90 11.71 16.61
N LEU A 9 -13.62 11.35 16.67
CA LEU A 9 -13.16 9.98 16.39
C LEU A 9 -13.59 8.99 17.48
N SER A 10 -13.62 9.41 18.75
CA SER A 10 -14.11 8.58 19.84
C SER A 10 -15.61 8.33 19.69
N ASP A 11 -16.38 9.37 19.38
CA ASP A 11 -17.83 9.28 19.19
C ASP A 11 -18.18 8.39 18.00
N PHE A 12 -17.43 8.53 16.90
CA PHE A 12 -17.59 7.68 15.72
C PHE A 12 -17.33 6.21 16.04
N VAL A 13 -16.23 5.89 16.73
CA VAL A 13 -15.95 4.50 17.11
C VAL A 13 -17.02 3.97 18.07
N ALA A 14 -17.45 4.78 19.05
CA ALA A 14 -18.50 4.40 20.00
C ALA A 14 -19.82 4.04 19.31
N ALA A 15 -20.16 4.72 18.20
CA ALA A 15 -21.34 4.41 17.40
C ALA A 15 -21.23 3.10 16.59
N ASN A 16 -20.02 2.58 16.40
CA ASN A 16 -19.74 1.38 15.59
C ASN A 16 -19.39 0.15 16.46
N VAL A 17 -19.33 0.28 17.79
CA VAL A 17 -18.96 -0.81 18.70
C VAL A 17 -20.02 -1.05 19.78
N GLY A 18 -20.16 -2.30 20.22
CA GLY A 18 -21.10 -2.70 21.27
C GLY A 18 -22.35 -3.39 20.70
N GLU A 19 -23.40 -3.53 21.52
CA GLU A 19 -24.59 -4.36 21.20
C GLU A 19 -25.30 -4.01 19.89
N HIS A 20 -25.22 -2.74 19.47
CA HIS A 20 -25.85 -2.23 18.25
C HIS A 20 -24.84 -1.87 17.15
N GLY A 21 -23.54 -2.09 17.40
CA GLY A 21 -22.46 -1.80 16.46
C GLY A 21 -22.02 -3.04 15.68
N ASP A 22 -21.36 -2.83 14.55
CA ASP A 22 -20.84 -3.91 13.70
C ASP A 22 -19.65 -4.66 14.34
N TYR A 23 -19.12 -4.16 15.45
CA TYR A 23 -17.93 -4.68 16.12
C TYR A 23 -18.18 -4.82 17.63
N GLU A 24 -17.61 -5.85 18.26
CA GLU A 24 -17.83 -6.07 19.69
C GLU A 24 -17.08 -5.05 20.56
N ASN A 25 -15.92 -4.57 20.09
CA ASN A 25 -15.10 -3.62 20.83
C ASN A 25 -14.19 -2.78 19.94
N VAL A 26 -13.67 -1.70 20.52
CA VAL A 26 -12.75 -0.75 19.88
C VAL A 26 -11.50 -1.45 19.32
N SER A 27 -10.95 -2.42 20.03
CA SER A 27 -9.72 -3.10 19.60
C SER A 27 -9.94 -3.96 18.35
N GLU A 28 -11.14 -4.54 18.19
CA GLU A 28 -11.53 -5.22 16.95
C GLU A 28 -11.65 -4.24 15.80
N TYR A 29 -12.41 -3.16 16.00
CA TYR A 29 -12.59 -2.12 14.98
C TYR A 29 -11.25 -1.57 14.48
N MET A 30 -10.34 -1.24 15.42
CA MET A 30 -9.01 -0.74 15.09
C MET A 30 -8.17 -1.77 14.32
N ARG A 31 -8.22 -3.06 14.70
CA ARG A 31 -7.50 -4.12 13.97
C ARG A 31 -8.01 -4.27 12.54
N ASP A 32 -9.32 -4.17 12.34
CA ASP A 32 -9.88 -4.23 11.01
C ASP A 32 -9.47 -3.02 10.16
N LEU A 33 -9.53 -1.80 10.72
CA LEU A 33 -9.04 -0.60 10.04
C LEU A 33 -7.55 -0.70 9.65
N ILE A 34 -6.70 -1.19 10.55
CA ILE A 34 -5.27 -1.40 10.25
C ILE A 34 -5.09 -2.43 9.13
N ARG A 35 -5.88 -3.52 9.13
CA ARG A 35 -5.83 -4.53 8.07
C ARG A 35 -6.23 -3.94 6.72
N ARG A 36 -7.31 -3.17 6.67
CA ARG A 36 -7.78 -2.48 5.45
C ARG A 36 -6.78 -1.45 4.96
N ASP A 37 -6.19 -0.66 5.87
CA ASP A 37 -5.13 0.30 5.51
C ASP A 37 -3.90 -0.39 4.94
N LYS A 38 -3.45 -1.48 5.58
CA LYS A 38 -2.35 -2.31 5.09
C LYS A 38 -2.65 -2.85 3.69
N GLN A 39 -3.81 -3.47 3.51
CA GLN A 39 -4.21 -4.05 2.22
C GLN A 39 -4.28 -2.99 1.12
N ARG A 40 -4.86 -1.82 1.41
CA ARG A 40 -4.93 -0.71 0.46
C ARG A 40 -3.53 -0.25 0.05
N LYS A 41 -2.62 -0.04 1.00
CA LYS A 41 -1.24 0.39 0.71
C LYS A 41 -0.47 -0.65 -0.11
N GLU A 42 -0.63 -1.93 0.21
CA GLU A 42 0.00 -3.02 -0.55
C GLU A 42 -0.55 -3.08 -1.98
N GLN A 43 -1.87 -2.93 -2.16
CA GLN A 43 -2.51 -2.90 -3.46
C GLN A 43 -2.07 -1.70 -4.30
N GLU A 44 -2.05 -0.49 -3.73
CA GLU A 44 -1.58 0.73 -4.39
C GLU A 44 -0.11 0.60 -4.83
N ALA A 45 0.75 0.05 -3.97
CA ALA A 45 2.16 -0.18 -4.31
C ALA A 45 2.32 -1.20 -5.44
N PHE A 46 1.53 -2.29 -5.42
CA PHE A 46 1.52 -3.30 -6.45
C PHE A 46 1.02 -2.73 -7.80
N ASP A 47 -0.11 -2.02 -7.80
CA ASP A 47 -0.70 -1.45 -9.01
C ASP A 47 0.20 -0.39 -9.64
N ARG A 48 0.88 0.42 -8.82
CA ARG A 48 1.89 1.36 -9.30
C ARG A 48 3.02 0.65 -10.04
N LEU A 49 3.60 -0.39 -9.42
CA LEU A 49 4.70 -1.15 -10.03
C LEU A 49 4.22 -1.86 -11.31
N LYS A 50 3.03 -2.47 -11.29
CA LYS A 50 2.44 -3.12 -12.45
C LYS A 50 2.24 -2.14 -13.61
N ALA A 51 1.74 -0.93 -13.33
CA ALA A 51 1.54 0.09 -14.35
C ALA A 51 2.87 0.56 -14.96
N GLU A 52 3.90 0.77 -14.13
CA GLU A 52 5.24 1.15 -14.59
C GLU A 52 5.86 0.07 -15.48
N LEU A 53 5.79 -1.19 -15.05
CA LEU A 53 6.28 -2.32 -15.85
C LEU A 53 5.48 -2.48 -17.14
N ALA A 54 4.15 -2.41 -17.10
CA ALA A 54 3.32 -2.52 -18.29
C ALA A 54 3.66 -1.43 -19.32
N HIS A 55 3.91 -0.20 -18.86
CA HIS A 55 4.37 0.88 -19.72
C HIS A 55 5.77 0.59 -20.31
N ALA A 56 6.72 0.13 -19.50
CA ALA A 56 8.07 -0.19 -19.97
C ALA A 56 8.12 -1.38 -20.95
N PHE A 57 7.24 -2.38 -20.78
CA PHE A 57 7.15 -3.55 -21.65
C PHE A 57 6.25 -3.37 -22.86
N ALA A 58 5.48 -2.29 -22.95
CA ALA A 58 4.71 -1.94 -24.14
C ALA A 58 5.60 -1.49 -25.32
N ALA A 59 6.91 -1.26 -25.08
CA ALA A 59 7.85 -0.90 -26.11
C ALA A 59 8.07 -2.08 -27.09
N PRO A 60 8.16 -1.84 -28.41
CA PRO A 60 8.44 -2.89 -29.37
C PRO A 60 9.76 -3.60 -29.08
N GLU A 61 9.84 -4.90 -29.38
CA GLU A 61 11.08 -5.67 -29.13
C GLU A 61 12.31 -5.07 -29.80
N THR A 62 12.11 -4.46 -30.97
CA THR A 62 13.15 -3.78 -31.75
C THR A 62 13.77 -2.57 -31.05
N SER A 63 13.14 -2.06 -29.99
CA SER A 63 13.65 -0.96 -29.17
C SER A 63 14.67 -1.42 -28.11
N TYR A 64 14.67 -2.70 -27.74
CA TYR A 64 15.63 -3.26 -26.79
C TYR A 64 17.00 -3.44 -27.45
N ARG A 65 18.04 -3.21 -26.66
CA ARG A 65 19.44 -3.37 -27.10
C ARG A 65 20.17 -4.28 -26.11
N PRO A 66 21.06 -5.16 -26.59
CA PRO A 66 21.96 -5.91 -25.73
C PRO A 66 22.74 -4.95 -24.83
N LEU A 67 22.78 -5.25 -23.54
CA LEU A 67 23.49 -4.45 -22.54
C LEU A 67 24.08 -5.40 -21.50
N THR A 68 25.38 -5.27 -21.24
CA THR A 68 26.05 -6.06 -20.20
C THR A 68 26.13 -5.26 -18.89
N ALA A 69 26.29 -5.98 -17.77
CA ALA A 69 26.56 -5.33 -16.49
C ALA A 69 27.84 -4.48 -16.52
N ALA A 70 28.86 -4.89 -17.30
CA ALA A 70 30.10 -4.15 -17.46
C ALA A 70 29.88 -2.78 -18.13
N ASP A 71 29.02 -2.73 -19.16
CA ASP A 71 28.65 -1.49 -19.85
C ASP A 71 27.96 -0.50 -18.90
N VAL A 72 27.07 -1.00 -18.03
CA VAL A 72 26.39 -0.19 -17.02
C VAL A 72 27.38 0.35 -15.98
N ILE A 73 28.28 -0.49 -15.47
CA ILE A 73 29.27 -0.09 -14.46
C ILE A 73 30.23 0.96 -15.04
N ALA A 74 30.71 0.76 -16.27
CA ALA A 74 31.59 1.72 -16.94
C ALA A 74 30.91 3.09 -17.12
N ARG A 75 29.60 3.11 -17.48
CA ARG A 75 28.82 4.34 -17.65
C ARG A 75 28.67 5.17 -16.37
N ASN A 76 28.59 4.52 -15.20
CA ASN A 76 28.30 5.19 -13.92
C ASN A 76 29.55 5.50 -13.07
N ARG A 77 30.77 5.26 -13.58
CA ARG A 77 32.05 5.50 -12.88
C ARG A 77 32.63 6.91 -13.06
N GLY A 78 31.80 7.87 -13.48
CA GLY A 78 32.17 9.30 -13.53
C GLY A 78 32.27 9.90 -12.13
#